data_AF-A0AAI8VLG1-F1
#
_entry.id   AF-A0AAI8VLG1-F1
#
_cell.length_a   1.000
_cell.length_b   1.000
_cell.length_c   1.000
_cell.angle_alpha   90.00
_cell.angle_beta   90.00
_cell.angle_gamma   90.00
#
_symmetry.space_group_name_H-M   'P 1'
#
loop_
_entity.id
_entity.type
_entity.pdbx_description
1 polymer ?
#
loop_
_entity_poly.entity_id
_entity_poly.type
_entity_poly.pdbx_seq_one_letter_code
_entity_poly.pdbx_strand_id
1 'polypeptide(L)'
;MYMTIKIGKPLLGLSKVEYDLLASEVDVVVYNSWRLDFGLAIRSFDPFLKATRGLVELAAASKENNMRVVFVSSTSSVEVLAAGDTVPEAPVEDHMAAMNTGYGQSKLAAEGILVTACRQAGIPVSIARVGQVGGLSRGTGAWPDQPWISTAAGIPTT
;
A
#
# COMPACT_ATOMS: atom_id res chain seq x y z
N MET A 1 -3.59 -11.97 18.75
CA MET A 1 -5.02 -11.85 18.39
C MET A 1 -5.15 -11.76 16.89
N TYR A 2 -6.16 -12.38 16.27
CA TYR A 2 -6.44 -12.25 14.83
C TYR A 2 -7.84 -11.66 14.66
N MET A 3 -7.96 -10.64 13.80
CA MET A 3 -9.23 -10.00 13.45
C MET A 3 -9.44 -10.10 11.94
N THR A 4 -10.68 -10.35 11.53
CA THR A 4 -11.05 -10.38 10.11
C THR A 4 -11.58 -9.01 9.70
N ILE A 5 -10.92 -8.35 8.75
CA ILE A 5 -11.39 -7.10 8.16
C ILE A 5 -12.11 -7.36 6.82
N LYS A 6 -12.96 -6.42 6.40
CA LYS A 6 -13.54 -6.35 5.05
C LYS A 6 -13.08 -5.07 4.36
N ILE A 7 -12.16 -5.24 3.41
CA ILE A 7 -11.61 -4.15 2.59
C ILE A 7 -12.76 -3.42 1.87
N GLY A 8 -12.74 -2.09 1.93
CA GLY A 8 -13.74 -1.22 1.31
C GLY A 8 -15.06 -1.06 2.07
N LYS A 9 -15.20 -1.65 3.27
CA LYS A 9 -16.36 -1.42 4.15
C LYS A 9 -16.06 -0.36 5.22
N PRO A 10 -17.08 0.36 5.73
CA PRO A 10 -16.93 1.26 6.87
C PRO A 10 -16.31 0.54 8.07
N LEU A 11 -15.52 1.26 8.88
CA LEU A 11 -14.79 0.71 10.03
C LEU A 11 -13.95 -0.53 9.68
N LEU A 12 -13.50 -0.64 8.43
CA LEU A 12 -12.80 -1.82 7.90
C LEU A 12 -13.60 -3.12 8.04
N GLY A 13 -14.94 -3.03 8.17
CA GLY A 13 -15.83 -4.16 8.41
C GLY A 13 -15.80 -4.75 9.82
N LEU A 14 -15.14 -4.07 10.77
CA LEU A 14 -15.06 -4.46 12.17
C LEU A 14 -16.30 -4.01 12.94
N SER A 15 -16.57 -4.66 14.07
CA SER A 15 -17.49 -4.12 15.07
C SER A 15 -16.93 -2.85 15.69
N LYS A 16 -17.79 -2.01 16.28
CA LYS A 16 -17.35 -0.78 16.96
C LYS A 16 -16.37 -1.08 18.10
N VAL A 17 -16.60 -2.16 18.84
CA VAL A 17 -15.74 -2.59 19.95
C VAL A 17 -14.34 -2.96 19.46
N GLU A 18 -14.24 -3.76 18.39
CA GLU A 18 -12.95 -4.11 17.80
C GLU A 18 -12.22 -2.89 17.23
N TYR A 19 -12.95 -2.01 16.55
CA TYR A 19 -12.39 -0.78 15.98
C TYR A 19 -11.83 0.14 17.07
N ASP A 20 -12.55 0.32 18.17
CA ASP A 20 -12.13 1.15 19.29
C ASP A 20 -10.92 0.56 20.01
N LEU A 21 -10.89 -0.77 20.17
CA LEU A 21 -9.72 -1.46 20.70
C LEU A 21 -8.48 -1.24 19.81
N LEU A 22 -8.62 -1.31 18.48
CA LEU A 22 -7.50 -0.99 17.59
C LEU A 22 -7.08 0.47 17.72
N ALA A 23 -8.03 1.40 17.84
CA ALA A 23 -7.72 2.82 18.00
C ALA A 23 -6.99 3.10 19.33
N SER A 24 -7.26 2.35 20.40
CA SER A 24 -6.63 2.56 21.72
C SER A 24 -5.32 1.81 21.92
N GLU A 25 -5.08 0.68 21.22
CA GLU A 25 -3.93 -0.19 21.50
C GLU A 25 -2.86 -0.19 20.40
N VAL A 26 -3.18 0.24 19.18
CA VAL A 26 -2.23 0.15 18.05
C VAL A 26 -1.46 1.45 17.87
N ASP A 27 -0.13 1.35 17.87
CA ASP A 27 0.76 2.48 17.56
C ASP A 27 1.11 2.59 16.07
N VAL A 28 1.17 1.46 15.37
CA VAL A 28 1.63 1.40 13.98
C VAL A 28 0.79 0.42 13.18
N VAL A 29 0.26 0.89 12.04
CA VAL A 29 -0.40 0.05 11.03
C VAL A 29 0.53 -0.10 9.83
N VAL A 30 0.83 -1.34 9.46
CA VAL A 30 1.53 -1.66 8.22
C VAL A 30 0.51 -2.14 7.17
N TYR A 31 0.23 -1.31 6.19
CA TYR A 31 -0.69 -1.63 5.11
C TYR A 31 0.06 -2.16 3.88
N ASN A 32 0.11 -3.49 3.79
CA ASN A 32 0.74 -4.24 2.68
C ASN A 32 -0.26 -5.05 1.84
N SER A 33 -1.55 -5.10 2.24
CA SER A 33 -2.54 -5.90 1.52
C SER A 33 -3.02 -5.15 0.26
N TRP A 34 -2.46 -5.52 -0.89
CA TRP A 34 -2.81 -4.99 -2.19
C TRP A 34 -2.90 -6.11 -3.24
N ARG A 35 -3.83 -5.99 -4.18
CA ARG A 35 -3.89 -6.90 -5.33
C ARG A 35 -2.78 -6.54 -6.32
N LEU A 36 -1.92 -7.49 -6.69
CA LEU A 36 -0.92 -7.29 -7.74
C LEU A 36 -1.48 -7.79 -9.07
N ASP A 37 -1.98 -6.87 -9.89
CA ASP A 37 -2.59 -7.20 -11.18
C ASP A 37 -2.51 -5.98 -12.12
N PHE A 38 -1.57 -6.02 -13.07
CA PHE A 38 -1.32 -4.93 -14.01
C PHE A 38 -2.37 -4.83 -15.14
N GLY A 39 -3.19 -5.86 -15.33
CA GLY A 39 -4.23 -5.89 -16.36
C GLY A 39 -5.54 -5.20 -15.97
N LEU A 40 -5.70 -4.87 -14.68
CA LEU A 40 -6.90 -4.21 -14.19
C LEU A 40 -6.87 -2.70 -14.39
N ALA A 41 -8.05 -2.13 -14.61
CA ALA A 41 -8.26 -0.69 -14.53
C ALA A 41 -8.25 -0.21 -13.07
N ILE A 42 -7.92 1.06 -12.84
CA ILE A 42 -7.87 1.67 -11.49
C ILE A 42 -9.18 1.47 -10.70
N ARG A 43 -10.34 1.46 -11.37
CA ARG A 43 -11.66 1.25 -10.73
C ARG A 43 -11.74 -0.07 -9.96
N SER A 44 -11.02 -1.10 -10.38
CA SER A 44 -10.96 -2.39 -9.68
C SER A 44 -10.25 -2.31 -8.33
N PHE A 45 -9.52 -1.22 -8.07
CA PHE A 45 -8.80 -0.97 -6.82
C PHE A 45 -9.58 -0.06 -5.83
N ASP A 46 -10.80 0.37 -6.17
CA ASP A 46 -11.65 1.19 -5.29
C ASP A 46 -11.77 0.63 -3.85
N PRO A 47 -11.94 -0.69 -3.61
CA PRO A 47 -11.97 -1.23 -2.25
C PRO A 47 -10.68 -0.96 -1.45
N PHE A 48 -9.51 -1.00 -2.10
CA PHE A 48 -8.21 -0.76 -1.46
C PHE A 48 -8.00 0.73 -1.17
N LEU A 49 -8.44 1.61 -2.07
CA LEU A 49 -8.43 3.06 -1.84
C LEU A 49 -9.37 3.44 -0.68
N LYS A 50 -10.56 2.84 -0.61
CA LYS A 50 -11.49 2.99 0.51
C LYS A 50 -10.89 2.47 1.83
N ALA A 51 -10.19 1.34 1.80
CA ALA A 51 -9.46 0.85 2.98
C ALA A 51 -8.34 1.79 3.39
N THR A 52 -7.60 2.39 2.45
CA THR A 52 -6.59 3.43 2.73
C THR A 52 -7.20 4.60 3.51
N ARG A 53 -8.36 5.10 3.05
CA ARG A 53 -9.13 6.13 3.76
C ARG A 53 -9.61 5.65 5.13
N GLY A 54 -10.09 4.41 5.24
CA GLY A 54 -10.51 3.82 6.51
C GLY A 54 -9.37 3.70 7.53
N LEU A 55 -8.14 3.44 7.08
CA LEU A 55 -6.95 3.43 7.94
C LEU A 55 -6.57 4.84 8.41
N VAL A 56 -6.75 5.86 7.56
CA VAL A 56 -6.62 7.26 7.96
C VAL A 56 -7.64 7.62 9.03
N GLU A 57 -8.89 7.18 8.88
CA GLU A 57 -9.94 7.36 9.89
C GLU A 57 -9.62 6.63 11.22
N LEU A 58 -9.02 5.44 11.15
CA LEU A 58 -8.58 4.70 12.33
C LEU A 58 -7.43 5.41 13.04
N ALA A 59 -6.43 5.87 12.29
CA ALA A 59 -5.32 6.62 12.85
C ALA A 59 -5.78 7.94 13.48
N ALA A 60 -6.74 8.64 12.86
CA ALA A 60 -7.35 9.84 13.42
C ALA A 60 -8.15 9.57 14.71
N ALA A 61 -8.73 8.38 14.85
CA ALA A 61 -9.45 7.97 16.06
C ALA A 61 -8.48 7.62 17.21
N SER A 62 -7.22 7.30 16.91
CA SER A 62 -6.17 6.98 17.88
C SER A 62 -5.55 8.23 18.48
N LYS A 63 -6.31 8.89 19.38
CA LYS A 63 -5.92 10.17 19.97
C LYS A 63 -4.71 10.09 20.90
N GLU A 64 -4.51 8.94 21.55
CA GLU A 64 -3.47 8.78 22.58
C GLU A 64 -2.15 8.28 22.00
N ASN A 65 -2.19 7.41 20.98
CA ASN A 65 -0.99 6.73 20.47
C ASN A 65 -0.34 7.42 19.26
N ASN A 66 -0.98 8.46 18.71
CA ASN A 66 -0.52 9.13 17.49
C ASN A 66 -0.16 8.13 16.37
N MET A 67 -1.12 7.25 16.07
CA MET A 67 -0.92 6.06 15.25
C MET A 67 -0.27 6.37 13.89
N ARG A 68 0.83 5.67 13.58
CA ARG A 68 1.52 5.78 12.29
C ARG A 68 0.95 4.82 11.26
N VAL A 69 0.72 5.31 10.04
CA VAL A 69 0.38 4.47 8.89
C VAL A 69 1.61 4.28 8.00
N VAL A 70 2.09 3.03 7.90
CA VAL A 70 3.14 2.62 6.96
C VAL A 70 2.46 1.97 5.76
N PHE A 71 2.64 2.53 4.58
CA PHE A 71 2.09 2.00 3.34
C PHE A 71 3.18 1.40 2.47
N VAL A 72 2.99 0.13 2.09
CA VAL A 72 3.83 -0.53 1.09
C VAL A 72 3.30 -0.17 -0.29
N SER A 73 3.90 0.86 -0.88
CA SER A 73 3.65 1.29 -2.26
C SER A 73 4.54 0.49 -3.24
N SER A 74 4.63 0.94 -4.47
CA SER A 74 5.43 0.32 -5.54
C SER A 74 6.20 1.38 -6.31
N THR A 75 7.36 1.04 -6.88
CA THR A 75 8.05 1.91 -7.83
C THR A 75 7.19 2.25 -9.05
N SER A 76 6.21 1.40 -9.39
CA SER A 76 5.22 1.68 -10.45
C SER A 76 4.34 2.91 -10.17
N SER A 77 4.31 3.45 -8.95
CA SER A 77 3.58 4.70 -8.65
C SER A 77 4.27 5.94 -9.23
N VAL A 78 5.54 5.84 -9.62
CA VAL A 78 6.38 6.95 -10.09
C VAL A 78 7.26 6.57 -11.29
N GLU A 79 6.96 5.45 -11.95
CA GLU A 79 7.79 4.88 -13.02
C GLU A 79 7.99 5.81 -14.21
N VAL A 80 7.01 6.65 -14.55
CA VAL A 80 7.14 7.60 -15.67
C VAL A 80 8.21 8.65 -15.40
N LEU A 81 8.46 8.99 -14.13
CA LEU A 81 9.51 9.94 -13.75
C LEU A 81 10.92 9.35 -13.94
N ALA A 82 11.05 8.03 -13.87
CA ALA A 82 12.34 7.35 -14.04
C ALA A 82 12.90 7.47 -15.47
N ALA A 83 12.07 7.87 -16.44
CA ALA A 83 12.51 8.08 -17.82
C ALA A 83 13.34 9.35 -18.03
N GLY A 84 13.29 10.31 -17.09
CA GLY A 84 13.88 11.64 -17.24
C GLY A 84 14.99 12.00 -16.25
N ASP A 85 15.01 11.41 -15.05
CA ASP A 85 15.93 11.82 -13.97
C ASP A 85 15.92 10.85 -12.76
N THR A 86 16.63 11.21 -11.68
CA THR A 86 16.53 10.52 -10.38
C THR A 86 15.12 10.69 -9.79
N VAL A 87 14.46 9.57 -9.48
CA VAL A 87 13.13 9.58 -8.86
C VAL A 87 13.20 10.05 -7.41
N PRO A 88 12.46 11.10 -7.01
CA PRO A 88 12.51 11.61 -5.64
C PRO A 88 11.78 10.67 -4.67
N GLU A 89 12.34 10.50 -3.46
CA GLU A 89 11.62 9.84 -2.35
C GLU A 89 10.52 10.73 -1.76
N ALA A 90 10.57 12.04 -2.04
CA ALA A 90 9.53 12.97 -1.63
C ALA A 90 8.16 12.63 -2.27
N PRO A 91 7.05 13.10 -1.67
CA PRO A 91 5.74 13.02 -2.29
C PRO A 91 5.73 13.63 -3.70
N VAL A 92 5.08 12.93 -4.63
CA VAL A 92 4.93 13.36 -6.02
C VAL A 92 3.50 13.84 -6.22
N GLU A 93 3.34 15.08 -6.71
CA GLU A 93 2.02 15.70 -6.97
C GLU A 93 1.48 15.37 -8.36
N ASP A 94 2.35 15.00 -9.31
CA ASP A 94 1.95 14.66 -10.67
C ASP A 94 1.23 13.31 -10.71
N HIS A 95 -0.06 13.32 -11.01
CA HIS A 95 -0.87 12.11 -11.15
C HIS A 95 -0.51 11.26 -12.37
N MET A 96 0.24 11.82 -13.33
CA MET A 96 0.74 11.11 -14.51
C MET A 96 2.09 10.42 -14.25
N ALA A 97 2.67 10.55 -13.05
CA ALA A 97 3.93 9.92 -12.68
C ALA A 97 3.87 8.39 -12.65
N ALA A 98 2.68 7.82 -12.44
CA ALA A 98 2.52 6.38 -12.34
C ALA A 98 2.65 5.68 -13.70
N MET A 99 3.12 4.43 -13.66
CA MET A 99 2.99 3.50 -14.77
C MET A 99 1.54 3.50 -15.27
N ASN A 100 1.34 3.47 -16.60
CA ASN A 100 0.02 3.50 -17.22
C ASN A 100 -0.72 2.15 -17.08
N THR A 101 -0.92 1.70 -15.84
CA THR A 101 -1.67 0.52 -15.43
C THR A 101 -2.55 0.89 -14.25
N GLY A 102 -3.69 0.20 -14.07
CA GLY A 102 -4.54 0.49 -12.91
C GLY A 102 -3.85 0.21 -11.58
N TYR A 103 -2.92 -0.75 -11.55
CA TYR A 103 -2.09 -1.01 -10.37
C TYR A 103 -1.21 0.19 -10.00
N GLY A 104 -0.38 0.69 -10.92
CA GLY A 104 0.51 1.82 -10.67
C GLY A 104 -0.27 3.08 -10.27
N GLN A 105 -1.32 3.39 -11.02
CA GLN A 105 -2.21 4.52 -10.73
C GLN A 105 -2.89 4.38 -9.36
N SER A 106 -3.31 3.16 -8.97
CA SER A 106 -3.93 2.93 -7.65
C SER A 106 -2.94 3.12 -6.50
N LYS A 107 -1.67 2.73 -6.67
CA LYS A 107 -0.62 2.94 -5.67
C LYS A 107 -0.34 4.42 -5.48
N LEU A 108 -0.19 5.19 -6.56
CA LEU A 108 -0.02 6.64 -6.50
C LEU A 108 -1.23 7.34 -5.86
N ALA A 109 -2.45 6.92 -6.18
CA ALA A 109 -3.65 7.47 -5.56
C ALA A 109 -3.69 7.22 -4.03
N ALA A 110 -3.25 6.04 -3.58
CA ALA A 110 -3.14 5.73 -2.16
C ALA A 110 -2.07 6.57 -1.46
N GLU A 111 -0.91 6.78 -2.09
CA GLU A 111 0.10 7.73 -1.61
C GLU A 111 -0.51 9.13 -1.42
N GLY A 112 -1.26 9.63 -2.40
CA GLY A 112 -1.92 10.94 -2.34
C GLY A 112 -2.89 11.08 -1.16
N ILE A 113 -3.71 10.05 -0.89
CA ILE A 113 -4.61 10.02 0.27
C ILE A 113 -3.82 10.17 1.57
N LEU A 114 -2.74 9.40 1.73
CA LEU A 114 -1.93 9.39 2.95
C LEU A 114 -1.12 10.67 3.13
N VAL A 115 -0.54 11.20 2.04
CA VAL A 115 0.16 12.49 2.05
C VAL A 115 -0.80 13.61 2.45
N THR A 116 -2.02 13.60 1.91
CA THR A 116 -3.06 14.56 2.29
C THR A 116 -3.42 14.45 3.77
N ALA A 117 -3.61 13.23 4.28
CA ALA A 117 -3.87 12.97 5.69
C ALA A 117 -2.75 13.48 6.60
N CYS A 118 -1.49 13.25 6.22
CA CYS A 118 -0.34 13.78 6.94
C CYS A 118 -0.31 15.30 6.97
N ARG A 119 -0.52 15.95 5.81
CA ARG A 119 -0.46 17.42 5.69
C ARG A 119 -1.62 18.13 6.39
N GLN A 120 -2.83 17.57 6.31
CA GLN A 120 -4.05 18.23 6.79
C GLN A 120 -4.44 17.85 8.22
N ALA A 121 -4.18 16.59 8.62
CA ALA A 121 -4.59 16.07 9.92
C ALA A 121 -3.40 15.69 10.82
N GLY A 122 -2.17 15.88 10.37
CA GLY A 122 -0.98 15.58 11.17
C GLY A 122 -0.72 14.09 11.39
N ILE A 123 -1.40 13.20 10.66
CA ILE A 123 -1.28 11.75 10.83
C ILE A 123 0.12 11.30 10.37
N PRO A 124 0.92 10.64 11.22
CA PRO A 124 2.23 10.16 10.83
C PRO A 124 2.13 9.10 9.73
N VAL A 125 2.79 9.35 8.60
CA VAL A 125 2.79 8.46 7.44
C VAL A 125 4.20 8.10 7.03
N SER A 126 4.39 6.86 6.58
CA SER A 126 5.60 6.41 5.91
C SER A 126 5.23 5.62 4.66
N ILE A 127 5.78 5.98 3.52
CA ILE A 127 5.50 5.35 2.23
C ILE A 127 6.79 4.66 1.77
N ALA A 128 6.73 3.35 1.55
CA ALA A 128 7.82 2.58 1.00
C ALA A 128 7.49 2.17 -0.44
N ARG A 129 8.12 2.78 -1.44
CA ARG A 129 7.96 2.37 -2.85
C ARG A 129 8.86 1.17 -3.13
N VAL A 130 8.27 -0.02 -3.14
CA VAL A 130 9.02 -1.27 -3.31
C VAL A 130 9.08 -1.64 -4.79
N GLY A 131 10.28 -1.96 -5.26
CA GLY A 131 10.51 -2.54 -6.58
C GLY A 131 10.30 -4.05 -6.56
N GLN A 132 11.11 -4.76 -7.32
CA GLN A 132 11.01 -6.21 -7.37
C GLN A 132 11.48 -6.88 -6.08
N VAL A 133 10.59 -7.63 -5.43
CA VAL A 133 10.93 -8.41 -4.23
C VAL A 133 11.40 -9.80 -4.64
N GLY A 134 12.70 -10.05 -4.46
CA GLY A 134 13.33 -11.35 -4.71
C GLY A 134 13.10 -12.37 -3.60
N GLY A 135 13.62 -13.59 -3.81
CA GLY A 135 13.65 -14.64 -2.81
C GLY A 135 14.57 -14.35 -1.62
N LEU A 136 14.59 -15.27 -0.66
CA LEU A 136 15.42 -15.17 0.54
C LEU A 136 16.91 -15.07 0.18
N SER A 137 17.62 -14.09 0.76
CA SER A 137 19.08 -13.98 0.63
C SER A 137 19.83 -15.02 1.47
N ARG A 138 19.20 -15.53 2.55
CA ARG A 138 19.71 -16.57 3.45
C ARG A 138 18.55 -17.38 4.03
N GLY A 139 18.80 -18.67 4.33
CA GLY A 139 17.84 -19.57 4.97
C GLY A 139 17.06 -20.44 3.98
N THR A 140 16.14 -21.24 4.51
CA THR A 140 15.27 -22.13 3.74
C THR A 140 13.83 -21.64 3.82
N GLY A 141 13.22 -21.34 2.67
CA GLY A 141 11.82 -20.95 2.58
C GLY A 141 11.43 -20.80 1.11
N ALA A 142 10.17 -21.09 0.81
CA ALA A 142 9.66 -20.96 -0.55
C ALA A 142 9.44 -19.48 -0.88
N TRP A 143 10.04 -19.02 -1.98
CA TRP A 143 9.61 -17.79 -2.63
C TRP A 143 8.49 -18.17 -3.60
N PRO A 144 7.30 -17.54 -3.53
CA PRO A 144 6.23 -17.84 -4.47
C PRO A 144 6.73 -17.67 -5.90
N ASP A 145 6.43 -18.65 -6.75
CA ASP A 145 6.79 -18.57 -8.16
C ASP A 145 6.20 -17.29 -8.75
N GLN A 146 7.05 -16.53 -9.44
CA GLN A 146 6.65 -15.37 -10.19
C GLN A 146 6.82 -15.72 -11.67
N PRO A 147 5.74 -16.13 -12.36
CA PRO A 147 5.85 -16.75 -13.68
C PRO A 147 6.62 -15.92 -14.70
N TRP A 148 6.53 -14.59 -14.61
CA TRP A 148 7.27 -13.69 -15.50
C TRP A 148 8.79 -13.68 -15.22
N ILE A 149 9.23 -13.89 -13.98
CA ILE A 149 10.65 -14.05 -13.64
C ILE A 149 11.17 -15.40 -14.11
N SER A 150 10.42 -16.47 -13.84
CA SER A 150 10.80 -17.83 -14.25
C SER A 150 10.88 -17.92 -15.77
N THR A 151 9.95 -17.27 -16.49
CA THR A 151 9.98 -17.14 -17.95
C THR A 151 11.19 -16.34 -18.44
N ALA A 152 11.49 -15.19 -17.82
CA ALA A 152 12.63 -14.34 -18.22
C ALA A 152 14.00 -14.96 -17.90
N ALA A 153 14.10 -15.73 -16.82
CA ALA A 153 15.33 -16.39 -16.39
C ALA A 153 15.55 -17.75 -17.07
N GLY A 154 14.60 -18.22 -17.89
CA GLY A 154 14.64 -19.55 -18.51
C GLY A 154 14.57 -20.70 -17.48
N ILE A 155 14.05 -20.43 -16.28
CA ILE A 155 13.91 -21.42 -15.22
C ILE A 155 12.60 -22.16 -15.47
N PRO A 156 12.61 -23.49 -15.70
CA PRO A 156 11.38 -24.25 -15.93
C PRO A 156 10.49 -24.18 -14.69
N THR A 157 9.24 -23.77 -14.87
CA THR A 157 8.21 -23.80 -13.84
C THR A 157 7.91 -25.26 -13.49
N THR A 158 8.10 -25.64 -12.23
CA THR A 158 7.82 -26.99 -11.70
C THR A 158 6.35 -27.22 -11.40
#